data_AF-A0AAJ2MAI1-F1
#
_entry.id   AF-A0AAJ2MAI1-F1
#
_cell.length_a   1.000
_cell.length_b   1.000
_cell.length_c   1.000
_cell.angle_alpha   90.00
_cell.angle_beta   90.00
_cell.angle_gamma   90.00
#
_symmetry.space_group_name_H-M   'P 1'
#
loop_
_entity.id
_entity.type
_entity.pdbx_description
1 polymer ?
#
loop_
_entity_poly.entity_id
_entity_poly.type
_entity_poly.pdbx_seq_one_letter_code
_entity_poly.pdbx_strand_id
1 'polypeptide(L)'
;MMQGREYISRHWSLWLLGSLFTLFVILSSLWFSLMLWVHQPLGKIGSLMLIGLWLTFALVVLGIYFTRHLISRQVDSVLYLLAFLFCLLGYFSLEARQDREWNPEVSQLLHYEQQGDQVTLHNIRNFDWQADGRYIERWESRSFDLNQITGVNIITSYWMGPKIAHTLVSFDFANQKPLTFSIEIRKEKNEEFSAIGGFFRKYELSLVASDEKDIVYTRSNVRGEQVYFFPVKMPQAQAKALFKEYLRQADELAQKPKWYNTLTSNCTTLVFDMVQAISQQQLPSDYRLLASGYLPNYLYDLKVLEQSWDMHTWYQRAHVNPRVERTANLSSQDYSRLIRQGLPKPDMR
;
A
#
# COMPACT_ATOMS: atom_id res chain seq x y z
N MET A 1 22.66 50.46 -23.25
CA MET A 1 22.71 49.45 -22.16
C MET A 1 21.40 48.66 -21.97
N MET A 2 20.22 49.21 -22.29
CA MET A 2 18.94 48.48 -22.14
C MET A 2 18.74 47.33 -23.18
N GLN A 3 19.08 47.53 -24.46
CA GLN A 3 18.94 46.48 -25.50
C GLN A 3 19.78 45.22 -25.25
N GLY A 4 20.96 45.35 -24.62
CA GLY A 4 21.81 44.19 -24.28
C GLY A 4 21.25 43.33 -23.15
N ARG A 5 20.52 43.94 -22.18
CA ARG A 5 19.86 43.22 -21.08
C ARG A 5 18.64 42.43 -21.57
N GLU A 6 17.86 42.99 -22.49
CA GLU A 6 16.71 42.30 -23.11
C GLU A 6 17.14 41.14 -24.02
N TYR A 7 18.26 41.30 -24.74
CA TYR A 7 18.79 40.24 -25.59
C TYR A 7 19.30 39.05 -24.77
N ILE A 8 20.04 39.32 -23.69
CA ILE A 8 20.53 38.27 -22.78
C ILE A 8 19.35 37.60 -22.05
N SER A 9 18.38 38.35 -21.53
CA SER A 9 17.21 37.75 -20.85
C SER A 9 16.38 36.86 -21.77
N ARG A 10 16.24 37.22 -23.05
CA ARG A 10 15.53 36.41 -24.05
C ARG A 10 16.27 35.12 -24.42
N HIS A 11 17.60 35.12 -24.42
CA HIS A 11 18.39 33.90 -24.65
C HIS A 11 18.34 32.94 -23.47
N TRP A 12 18.44 33.47 -22.25
CA TRP A 12 18.33 32.67 -21.03
C TRP A 12 16.95 32.02 -20.88
N SER A 13 15.87 32.74 -21.21
CA SER A 13 14.51 32.18 -21.15
C SER A 13 14.28 31.07 -22.17
N LEU A 14 14.80 31.20 -23.40
CA LEU A 14 14.70 30.17 -24.43
C LEU A 14 15.50 28.89 -24.06
N TRP A 15 16.69 29.05 -23.49
CA TRP A 15 17.49 27.92 -22.98
C TRP A 15 16.81 27.19 -21.83
N LEU A 16 16.26 27.93 -20.86
CA LEU A 16 15.52 27.37 -19.75
C LEU A 16 14.29 26.59 -20.24
N LEU A 17 13.52 27.17 -21.15
CA LEU A 17 12.31 26.57 -21.69
C LEU A 17 12.61 25.30 -22.50
N GLY A 18 13.69 25.30 -23.29
CA GLY A 18 14.18 24.11 -23.98
C GLY A 18 14.63 23.01 -23.01
N SER A 19 15.34 23.37 -21.93
CA SER A 19 15.79 22.41 -20.91
C SER A 19 14.62 21.79 -20.14
N LEU A 20 13.62 22.61 -19.77
CA LEU A 20 12.38 22.14 -19.15
C LEU A 20 11.60 21.22 -20.09
N PHE A 21 11.51 21.55 -21.38
CA PHE A 21 10.86 20.69 -22.36
C PHE A 21 11.59 19.37 -22.54
N THR A 22 12.92 19.37 -22.64
CA THR A 22 13.72 18.13 -22.69
C THR A 22 13.49 17.27 -21.46
N LEU A 23 13.55 17.85 -20.26
CA LEU A 23 13.26 17.14 -19.01
C LEU A 23 11.84 16.58 -19.01
N PHE A 24 10.86 17.37 -19.45
CA PHE A 24 9.47 16.93 -19.60
C PHE A 24 9.35 15.72 -20.53
N VAL A 25 9.95 15.75 -21.73
CA VAL A 25 9.90 14.63 -22.68
C VAL A 25 10.53 13.37 -22.09
N ILE A 26 11.66 13.49 -21.40
CA ILE A 26 12.32 12.36 -20.73
C ILE A 26 11.41 11.76 -19.65
N LEU A 27 10.90 12.59 -18.72
CA LEU A 27 10.08 12.12 -17.60
C LEU A 27 8.73 11.56 -18.08
N SER A 28 8.08 12.22 -19.03
CA SER A 28 6.80 11.76 -19.61
C SER A 28 6.97 10.46 -20.40
N SER A 29 8.07 10.31 -21.15
CA SER A 29 8.38 9.07 -21.87
C SER A 29 8.70 7.91 -20.94
N LEU A 30 9.48 8.17 -19.88
CA LEU A 30 9.75 7.18 -18.85
C LEU A 30 8.45 6.73 -18.18
N TRP A 31 7.62 7.69 -17.75
CA TRP A 31 6.33 7.41 -17.12
C TRP A 31 5.41 6.60 -18.04
N PHE A 32 5.27 7.01 -19.30
CA PHE A 32 4.40 6.31 -20.25
C PHE A 32 4.92 4.91 -20.59
N SER A 33 6.23 4.74 -20.73
CA SER A 33 6.84 3.43 -20.97
C SER A 33 6.60 2.47 -19.80
N LEU A 34 6.74 2.96 -18.56
CA LEU A 34 6.43 2.18 -17.36
C LEU A 34 4.94 1.85 -17.28
N MET A 35 4.05 2.79 -17.60
CA MET A 35 2.60 2.55 -17.66
C MET A 35 2.27 1.42 -18.64
N LEU A 36 2.82 1.45 -19.86
CA LEU A 36 2.63 0.40 -20.87
C LEU A 36 3.20 -0.96 -20.43
N TRP A 37 4.36 -0.95 -19.76
CA TRP A 37 4.97 -2.15 -19.22
C TRP A 37 4.10 -2.82 -18.14
N VAL A 38 3.41 -2.00 -17.32
CA VAL A 38 2.57 -2.47 -16.21
C VAL A 38 1.21 -2.98 -16.69
N HIS A 39 0.54 -2.24 -17.57
CA HIS A 39 -0.82 -2.53 -18.06
C HIS A 39 -0.85 -3.55 -19.19
N GLN A 40 0.20 -3.58 -20.03
CA GLN A 40 0.31 -4.46 -21.19
C GLN A 40 -0.97 -4.54 -22.06
N PRO A 41 -1.56 -3.40 -22.49
CA PRO A 41 -2.89 -3.38 -23.13
C PRO A 41 -3.00 -4.17 -24.43
N LEU A 42 -1.88 -4.43 -25.12
CA LEU A 42 -1.82 -5.22 -26.36
C LEU A 42 -1.06 -6.55 -26.15
N GLY A 43 -1.00 -7.03 -24.91
CA GLY A 43 -0.12 -8.11 -24.48
C GLY A 43 1.36 -7.70 -24.49
N LYS A 44 2.21 -8.61 -24.01
CA LYS A 44 3.64 -8.33 -23.78
C LYS A 44 4.38 -7.81 -25.01
N ILE A 45 4.23 -8.47 -26.15
CA ILE A 45 4.94 -8.12 -27.39
C ILE A 45 4.43 -6.79 -27.96
N GLY A 46 3.11 -6.62 -28.04
CA GLY A 46 2.50 -5.39 -28.55
C GLY A 46 2.88 -4.16 -27.71
N SER A 47 2.86 -4.30 -26.38
CA SER A 47 3.28 -3.22 -25.48
C SER A 47 4.77 -2.90 -25.57
N LEU A 48 5.64 -3.90 -25.77
CA LEU A 48 7.06 -3.66 -26.05
C LEU A 48 7.28 -2.91 -27.37
N MET A 49 6.52 -3.24 -28.42
CA MET A 49 6.56 -2.50 -29.69
C MET A 49 6.10 -1.05 -29.53
N LEU A 50 5.02 -0.81 -28.77
CA LEU A 50 4.54 0.54 -28.47
C LEU A 50 5.57 1.36 -27.68
N ILE A 51 6.23 0.75 -26.68
CA ILE A 51 7.32 1.39 -25.93
C ILE A 51 8.45 1.77 -26.89
N GLY A 52 8.89 0.85 -27.75
CA GLY A 52 9.93 1.12 -28.75
C GLY A 52 9.57 2.24 -29.71
N LEU A 53 8.33 2.26 -30.22
CA LEU A 53 7.81 3.31 -31.09
C LEU A 53 7.78 4.67 -30.38
N TRP A 54 7.28 4.71 -29.14
CA TRP A 54 7.22 5.92 -28.34
C TRP A 54 8.61 6.48 -28.03
N LEU A 55 9.55 5.63 -27.60
CA LEU A 55 10.93 6.04 -27.33
C LEU A 55 11.62 6.55 -28.59
N THR A 56 11.38 5.92 -29.74
CA THR A 56 11.88 6.42 -31.04
C THR A 56 11.31 7.80 -31.36
N PHE A 57 10.00 7.99 -31.16
CA PHE A 57 9.35 9.28 -31.36
C PHE A 57 9.89 10.35 -30.39
N ALA A 58 10.07 10.02 -29.12
CA ALA A 58 10.67 10.89 -28.11
C ALA A 58 12.10 11.29 -28.49
N LEU A 59 12.92 10.37 -29.01
CA LEU A 59 14.27 10.67 -29.50
C LEU A 59 14.26 11.60 -30.72
N VAL A 60 13.30 11.45 -31.64
CA VAL A 60 13.11 12.38 -32.77
C VAL A 60 12.75 13.78 -32.28
N VAL A 61 11.84 13.88 -31.32
CA VAL A 61 11.41 15.16 -30.70
C VAL A 61 12.57 15.82 -29.93
N LEU A 62 13.35 15.00 -29.21
CA LEU A 62 14.56 15.43 -28.51
C LEU A 62 15.73 15.70 -29.44
N GLY A 63 15.59 15.45 -30.75
CA GLY A 63 16.61 15.45 -31.80
C GLY A 63 17.66 16.55 -31.72
N ILE A 64 18.64 16.30 -30.85
CA ILE A 64 19.89 17.04 -30.67
C ILE A 64 21.01 16.42 -31.54
N TYR A 65 20.82 15.27 -32.23
CA TYR A 65 21.92 14.63 -32.99
C TYR A 65 21.63 13.96 -34.35
N PHE A 66 20.41 13.96 -34.89
CA PHE A 66 20.17 13.49 -36.27
C PHE A 66 19.31 14.47 -37.06
N THR A 67 19.87 14.92 -38.17
CA THR A 67 19.54 16.08 -39.02
C THR A 67 18.20 16.01 -39.75
N ARG A 68 17.19 15.25 -39.28
CA ARG A 68 15.88 15.11 -39.94
C ARG A 68 14.72 15.08 -38.93
N HIS A 69 13.96 16.17 -38.90
CA HIS A 69 12.62 16.22 -38.31
C HIS A 69 11.64 15.40 -39.17
N LEU A 70 10.54 14.90 -38.59
CA LEU A 70 9.51 14.19 -39.37
C LEU A 70 8.76 15.17 -40.27
N ILE A 71 8.37 16.33 -39.72
CA ILE A 71 7.72 17.41 -40.47
C ILE A 71 8.42 18.75 -40.15
N SER A 72 8.47 19.14 -38.88
CA SER A 72 9.25 20.30 -38.39
C SER A 72 9.36 20.24 -36.86
N ARG A 73 10.33 20.95 -36.27
CA ARG A 73 10.51 20.98 -34.79
C ARG A 73 9.24 21.32 -34.02
N GLN A 74 8.51 22.34 -34.48
CA GLN A 74 7.29 22.80 -33.81
C GLN A 74 6.16 21.79 -33.97
N VAL A 75 5.97 21.23 -35.16
CA VAL A 75 4.93 20.23 -35.43
C VAL A 75 5.19 18.96 -34.65
N ASP A 76 6.42 18.43 -34.68
CA ASP A 76 6.80 17.20 -33.97
C ASP A 76 6.60 17.36 -32.45
N SER A 77 6.92 18.54 -31.89
CA SER A 77 6.72 18.86 -30.48
C SER A 77 5.23 18.95 -30.10
N VAL A 78 4.41 19.58 -30.94
CA VAL A 78 2.95 19.65 -30.74
C VAL A 78 2.32 18.27 -30.84
N LEU A 79 2.74 17.45 -31.82
CA LEU A 79 2.28 16.07 -31.96
C LEU A 79 2.63 15.23 -30.74
N TYR A 80 3.85 15.39 -30.19
CA TYR A 80 4.24 14.73 -28.94
C TYR A 80 3.34 15.12 -27.78
N LEU A 81 3.10 16.42 -27.59
CA LEU A 81 2.25 16.93 -26.51
C LEU A 81 0.81 16.43 -26.65
N LEU A 82 0.26 16.42 -27.86
CA LEU A 82 -1.09 15.92 -28.12
C LEU A 82 -1.20 14.41 -27.90
N ALA A 83 -0.22 13.64 -28.39
CA ALA A 83 -0.18 12.19 -28.18
C ALA A 83 -0.04 11.86 -26.69
N PHE A 84 0.85 12.56 -25.98
CA PHE A 84 1.01 12.37 -24.54
C PHE A 84 -0.24 12.78 -23.77
N LEU A 85 -0.89 13.89 -24.14
CA LEU A 85 -2.16 14.31 -23.56
C LEU A 85 -3.26 13.26 -23.78
N PHE A 86 -3.35 12.68 -24.97
CA PHE A 86 -4.30 11.60 -25.24
C PHE A 86 -4.05 10.37 -24.34
N CYS A 87 -2.78 9.95 -24.20
CA CYS A 87 -2.39 8.88 -23.28
C CYS A 87 -2.73 9.21 -21.82
N LEU A 88 -2.52 10.47 -21.42
CA LEU A 88 -2.80 10.97 -20.08
C LEU A 88 -4.31 10.93 -19.78
N LEU A 89 -5.13 11.40 -20.72
CA LEU A 89 -6.59 11.36 -20.62
C LEU A 89 -7.09 9.91 -20.52
N GLY A 90 -6.57 9.00 -21.35
CA GLY A 90 -6.92 7.57 -21.28
C GLY A 90 -6.50 6.91 -19.97
N TYR A 91 -5.35 7.29 -19.40
CA TYR A 91 -4.93 6.80 -18.08
C TYR A 91 -5.82 7.33 -16.96
N PHE A 92 -6.19 8.61 -17.00
CA PHE A 92 -7.02 9.22 -15.97
C PHE A 92 -8.49 8.81 -16.04
N SER A 93 -8.98 8.36 -17.20
CA SER A 93 -10.32 7.78 -17.37
C SER A 93 -10.45 6.35 -16.84
N LEU A 94 -9.38 5.72 -16.37
CA LEU A 94 -9.47 4.40 -15.73
C LEU A 94 -10.23 4.50 -14.40
N GLU A 95 -11.38 3.84 -14.35
CA GLU A 95 -12.25 3.77 -13.17
C GLU A 95 -11.92 2.54 -12.32
N ALA A 96 -11.75 2.76 -11.01
CA ALA A 96 -11.65 1.68 -10.05
C ALA A 96 -13.03 1.00 -9.92
N ARG A 97 -13.05 -0.32 -9.81
CA ARG A 97 -14.29 -1.10 -9.79
C ARG A 97 -14.40 -2.00 -8.57
N GLN A 98 -15.62 -2.33 -8.18
CA GLN A 98 -15.91 -3.34 -7.14
C GLN A 98 -16.33 -4.70 -7.74
N ASP A 99 -16.70 -4.72 -9.01
CA ASP A 99 -17.43 -5.77 -9.71
C ASP A 99 -16.55 -6.51 -10.75
N ARG A 100 -15.38 -6.98 -10.32
CA ARG A 100 -14.49 -7.81 -11.13
C ARG A 100 -14.40 -9.24 -10.59
N GLU A 101 -13.83 -10.13 -11.39
CA GLU A 101 -13.44 -11.46 -10.91
C GLU A 101 -12.16 -11.35 -10.08
N TRP A 102 -12.34 -11.14 -8.78
CA TRP A 102 -11.23 -10.95 -7.84
C TRP A 102 -10.56 -12.27 -7.46
N ASN A 103 -9.28 -12.17 -7.08
CA ASN A 103 -8.60 -13.25 -6.40
C ASN A 103 -9.34 -13.61 -5.10
N PRO A 104 -9.49 -14.92 -4.76
CA PRO A 104 -10.18 -15.36 -3.56
C PRO A 104 -9.80 -14.61 -2.29
N GLU A 105 -8.51 -14.30 -2.11
CA GLU A 105 -7.96 -13.63 -0.92
C GLU A 105 -8.55 -12.24 -0.63
N VAL A 106 -9.18 -11.61 -1.64
CA VAL A 106 -9.72 -10.24 -1.61
C VAL A 106 -11.07 -10.15 -2.34
N SER A 107 -11.75 -11.30 -2.48
CA SER A 107 -12.97 -11.42 -3.29
C SER A 107 -14.19 -10.81 -2.60
N GLN A 108 -14.29 -10.97 -1.28
CA GLN A 108 -15.38 -10.42 -0.49
C GLN A 108 -15.02 -9.04 0.05
N LEU A 109 -16.02 -8.16 0.09
CA LEU A 109 -15.92 -6.87 0.75
C LEU A 109 -16.34 -6.99 2.21
N LEU A 110 -15.56 -6.39 3.10
CA LEU A 110 -15.93 -6.24 4.50
C LEU A 110 -17.19 -5.36 4.59
N HIS A 111 -18.18 -5.84 5.32
CA HIS A 111 -19.37 -5.08 5.68
C HIS A 111 -19.70 -5.31 7.16
N TYR A 112 -20.41 -4.39 7.79
CA TYR A 112 -20.72 -4.45 9.20
C TYR A 112 -22.09 -3.90 9.55
N GLU A 113 -22.62 -4.41 10.65
CA GLU A 113 -23.77 -3.85 11.36
C GLU A 113 -23.28 -3.28 12.69
N GLN A 114 -23.75 -2.09 13.07
CA GLN A 114 -23.32 -1.45 14.31
C GLN A 114 -24.51 -0.92 15.12
N GLN A 115 -24.52 -1.24 16.41
CA GLN A 115 -25.42 -0.66 17.40
C GLN A 115 -24.62 -0.21 18.63
N GLY A 116 -24.33 1.10 18.69
CA GLY A 116 -23.46 1.67 19.72
C GLY A 116 -22.03 1.11 19.62
N ASP A 117 -21.59 0.43 20.68
CA ASP A 117 -20.27 -0.23 20.75
C ASP A 117 -20.34 -1.74 20.44
N GLN A 118 -21.50 -2.27 20.04
CA GLN A 118 -21.64 -3.63 19.51
C GLN A 118 -21.55 -3.58 17.99
N VAL A 119 -20.62 -4.34 17.41
CA VAL A 119 -20.36 -4.37 15.97
C VAL A 119 -20.35 -5.83 15.50
N THR A 120 -21.14 -6.17 14.50
CA THR A 120 -21.05 -7.46 13.80
C THR A 120 -20.37 -7.23 12.46
N LEU A 121 -19.23 -7.89 12.25
CA LEU A 121 -18.54 -7.88 10.97
C LEU A 121 -18.92 -9.12 10.17
N HIS A 122 -19.14 -8.93 8.88
CA HIS A 122 -19.35 -9.99 7.89
C HIS A 122 -18.17 -10.05 6.93
N ASN A 123 -17.97 -11.21 6.31
CA ASN A 123 -16.84 -11.45 5.41
C ASN A 123 -15.48 -11.23 6.08
N ILE A 124 -15.34 -11.69 7.34
CA ILE A 124 -14.03 -11.82 7.96
C ILE A 124 -13.31 -13.01 7.32
N ARG A 125 -12.12 -12.77 6.79
CA ARG A 125 -11.31 -13.78 6.11
C ARG A 125 -10.66 -14.73 7.13
N ASN A 126 -10.86 -16.02 6.98
CA ASN A 126 -10.29 -17.04 7.87
C ASN A 126 -9.83 -18.28 7.09
N PHE A 127 -9.03 -18.06 6.04
CA PHE A 127 -8.57 -19.11 5.14
C PHE A 127 -7.63 -20.08 5.87
N ASP A 128 -7.80 -21.38 5.60
CA ASP A 128 -6.97 -22.42 6.21
C ASP A 128 -5.82 -22.79 5.28
N TRP A 129 -4.65 -22.22 5.54
CA TRP A 129 -3.46 -22.37 4.72
C TRP A 129 -2.68 -23.65 5.01
N GLN A 130 -2.25 -24.29 3.93
CA GLN A 130 -1.34 -25.42 3.93
C GLN A 130 0.09 -24.95 3.63
N ALA A 131 1.08 -25.74 4.05
CA ALA A 131 2.50 -25.39 3.88
C ALA A 131 2.93 -25.27 2.40
N ASP A 132 2.21 -25.91 1.47
CA ASP A 132 2.48 -25.85 0.03
C ASP A 132 1.78 -24.69 -0.69
N GLY A 133 1.15 -23.78 0.06
CA GLY A 133 0.46 -22.61 -0.49
C GLY A 133 -0.99 -22.87 -0.89
N ARG A 134 -1.48 -24.10 -0.84
CA ARG A 134 -2.93 -24.37 -0.98
C ARG A 134 -3.68 -23.86 0.24
N TYR A 135 -4.95 -23.52 0.06
CA TYR A 135 -5.81 -23.06 1.14
C TYR A 135 -7.25 -23.51 0.94
N ILE A 136 -7.99 -23.57 2.05
CA ILE A 136 -9.46 -23.70 2.03
C ILE A 136 -10.05 -22.33 2.35
N GLU A 137 -10.84 -21.80 1.41
CA GLU A 137 -11.53 -20.53 1.58
C GLU A 137 -12.57 -20.62 2.71
N ARG A 138 -12.54 -19.66 3.63
CA ARG A 138 -13.56 -19.49 4.66
C ARG A 138 -13.78 -18.02 4.96
N TRP A 139 -15.05 -17.64 4.98
CA TRP A 139 -15.51 -16.30 5.34
C TRP A 139 -16.47 -16.44 6.50
N GLU A 140 -16.23 -15.71 7.57
CA GLU A 140 -17.04 -15.80 8.79
C GLU A 140 -17.70 -14.45 9.14
N SER A 141 -18.69 -14.53 10.01
CA SER A 141 -19.26 -13.36 10.68
C SER A 141 -18.95 -13.45 12.17
N ARG A 142 -18.54 -12.33 12.77
CA ARG A 142 -18.19 -12.27 14.19
C ARG A 142 -18.67 -10.94 14.78
N SER A 143 -19.24 -11.01 15.99
CA SER A 143 -19.62 -9.83 16.76
C SER A 143 -18.50 -9.44 17.74
N PHE A 144 -18.37 -8.13 17.96
CA PHE A 144 -17.36 -7.50 18.78
C PHE A 144 -18.02 -6.44 19.65
N ASP A 145 -17.71 -6.48 20.94
CA ASP A 145 -17.94 -5.34 21.83
C ASP A 145 -16.66 -4.50 21.87
N LEU A 146 -16.73 -3.27 21.37
CA LEU A 146 -15.59 -2.36 21.33
C LEU A 146 -15.09 -1.98 22.74
N ASN A 147 -15.91 -2.14 23.79
CA ASN A 147 -15.48 -2.01 25.19
C ASN A 147 -14.53 -3.13 25.63
N GLN A 148 -14.48 -4.24 24.88
CA GLN A 148 -13.62 -5.37 25.19
C GLN A 148 -12.27 -5.27 24.48
N ILE A 149 -11.98 -4.19 23.73
CA ILE A 149 -10.66 -3.98 23.13
C ILE A 149 -9.63 -3.78 24.24
N THR A 150 -8.61 -4.64 24.25
CA THR A 150 -7.53 -4.68 25.26
C THR A 150 -6.14 -4.38 24.71
N GLY A 151 -6.01 -4.20 23.39
CA GLY A 151 -4.73 -3.91 22.76
C GLY A 151 -4.85 -3.56 21.28
N VAL A 152 -3.91 -2.77 20.80
CA VAL A 152 -3.70 -2.50 19.38
C VAL A 152 -2.25 -2.80 19.05
N ASN A 153 -2.04 -3.57 18.00
CA ASN A 153 -0.74 -4.08 17.62
C ASN A 153 -0.46 -3.77 16.14
N ILE A 154 0.75 -3.32 15.86
CA ILE A 154 1.25 -3.14 14.50
C ILE A 154 2.04 -4.37 14.10
N ILE A 155 1.72 -4.93 12.93
CA ILE A 155 2.43 -6.07 12.34
C ILE A 155 3.07 -5.58 11.05
N THR A 156 4.37 -5.82 10.89
CA THR A 156 5.10 -5.48 9.67
C THR A 156 5.63 -6.73 9.01
N SER A 157 5.36 -6.90 7.72
CA SER A 157 5.87 -8.02 6.91
C SER A 157 6.83 -7.54 5.83
N TYR A 158 7.99 -8.20 5.69
CA TYR A 158 9.04 -7.82 4.74
C TYR A 158 9.28 -8.96 3.74
N TRP A 159 9.06 -8.66 2.45
CA TRP A 159 9.34 -9.58 1.33
C TRP A 159 10.26 -8.96 0.26
N MET A 160 10.39 -7.63 0.24
CA MET A 160 11.13 -6.89 -0.80
C MET A 160 12.27 -6.06 -0.19
N GLY A 161 13.09 -6.71 0.64
CA GLY A 161 14.18 -6.08 1.37
C GLY A 161 13.72 -5.27 2.59
N PRO A 162 14.63 -4.53 3.24
CA PRO A 162 14.38 -3.94 4.56
C PRO A 162 13.65 -2.59 4.54
N LYS A 163 13.52 -1.95 3.38
CA LYS A 163 13.01 -0.56 3.29
C LYS A 163 11.51 -0.46 3.10
N ILE A 164 10.87 -1.52 2.63
CA ILE A 164 9.44 -1.58 2.34
C ILE A 164 8.86 -2.76 3.12
N ALA A 165 7.88 -2.46 3.95
CA ALA A 165 7.10 -3.44 4.68
C ALA A 165 5.60 -3.25 4.43
N HIS A 166 4.86 -4.34 4.56
CA HIS A 166 3.41 -4.35 4.56
C HIS A 166 2.95 -4.24 6.00
N THR A 167 2.10 -3.25 6.26
CA THR A 167 1.62 -2.93 7.60
C THR A 167 0.22 -3.49 7.79
N LEU A 168 0.02 -4.22 8.88
CA LEU A 168 -1.30 -4.68 9.34
C LEU A 168 -1.53 -4.17 10.76
N VAL A 169 -2.80 -4.06 11.16
CA VAL A 169 -3.19 -3.65 12.50
C VAL A 169 -4.06 -4.71 13.13
N SER A 170 -3.64 -5.26 14.27
CA SER A 170 -4.39 -6.27 15.00
C SER A 170 -4.94 -5.73 16.31
N PHE A 171 -6.24 -5.96 16.54
CA PHE A 171 -6.95 -5.61 17.76
C PHE A 171 -7.11 -6.83 18.66
N ASP A 172 -6.65 -6.69 19.90
CA ASP A 172 -6.87 -7.67 20.96
C ASP A 172 -8.20 -7.41 21.66
N PHE A 173 -8.86 -8.50 22.06
CA PHE A 173 -10.10 -8.45 22.83
C PHE A 173 -9.99 -9.30 24.10
N ALA A 174 -10.68 -8.91 25.17
CA ALA A 174 -10.58 -9.59 26.46
C ALA A 174 -11.03 -11.06 26.41
N ASN A 175 -12.12 -11.36 25.69
CA ASN A 175 -12.80 -12.66 25.74
C ASN A 175 -13.00 -13.32 24.37
N GLN A 176 -12.23 -12.92 23.35
CA GLN A 176 -12.32 -13.52 22.02
C GLN A 176 -11.00 -13.42 21.26
N LYS A 177 -10.94 -14.11 20.12
CA LYS A 177 -9.78 -14.09 19.24
C LYS A 177 -9.53 -12.66 18.72
N PRO A 178 -8.25 -12.28 18.51
CA PRO A 178 -7.90 -11.02 17.87
C PRO A 178 -8.52 -10.88 16.47
N LEU A 179 -8.56 -9.64 16.00
CA LEU A 179 -8.97 -9.31 14.63
C LEU A 179 -7.91 -8.44 13.97
N THR A 180 -7.42 -8.86 12.82
CA THR A 180 -6.45 -8.10 12.03
C THR A 180 -7.12 -7.41 10.86
N PHE A 181 -6.90 -6.10 10.74
CA PHE A 181 -7.20 -5.35 9.53
C PHE A 181 -5.95 -5.20 8.67
N SER A 182 -6.14 -5.28 7.37
CA SER A 182 -5.10 -5.07 6.39
C SER A 182 -5.65 -4.33 5.18
N ILE A 183 -4.90 -3.33 4.74
CA ILE A 183 -5.18 -2.60 3.52
C ILE A 183 -4.36 -3.27 2.42
N GLU A 184 -5.04 -3.93 1.50
CA GLU A 184 -4.45 -4.80 0.50
C GLU A 184 -4.61 -4.20 -0.90
N ILE A 185 -3.74 -4.63 -1.80
CA ILE A 185 -4.03 -4.55 -3.24
C ILE A 185 -5.15 -5.54 -3.56
N ARG A 186 -6.16 -5.09 -4.30
CA ARG A 186 -7.24 -5.93 -4.79
C ARG A 186 -6.89 -6.44 -6.18
N LYS A 187 -6.36 -7.66 -6.23
CA LYS A 187 -5.95 -8.29 -7.49
C LYS A 187 -7.10 -9.03 -8.16
N GLU A 188 -7.18 -8.97 -9.48
CA GLU A 188 -8.04 -9.87 -10.25
C GLU A 188 -7.53 -11.33 -10.17
N LYS A 189 -8.39 -12.32 -10.44
CA LYS A 189 -8.11 -13.74 -10.20
C LYS A 189 -6.83 -14.26 -10.86
N ASN A 190 -6.53 -13.78 -12.07
CA ASN A 190 -5.35 -14.16 -12.85
C ASN A 190 -4.28 -13.06 -12.85
N GLU A 191 -4.37 -12.10 -11.92
CA GLU A 191 -3.46 -10.99 -11.85
C GLU A 191 -2.26 -11.26 -10.93
N GLU A 192 -1.08 -11.11 -11.51
CA GLU A 192 0.18 -11.23 -10.80
C GLU A 192 0.59 -9.95 -10.07
N PHE A 193 1.33 -10.12 -8.98
CA PHE A 193 1.90 -9.01 -8.24
C PHE A 193 3.01 -8.30 -9.04
N SER A 194 3.03 -6.97 -8.96
CA SER A 194 4.05 -6.10 -9.55
C SER A 194 4.46 -5.06 -8.52
N ALA A 195 5.77 -4.99 -8.25
CA ALA A 195 6.37 -4.02 -7.33
C ALA A 195 6.04 -2.56 -7.70
N ILE A 196 5.91 -2.28 -8.99
CA ILE A 196 5.59 -0.95 -9.51
C ILE A 196 4.11 -0.78 -9.87
N GLY A 197 3.31 -1.85 -9.83
CA GLY A 197 1.91 -1.82 -10.29
C GLY A 197 1.05 -0.78 -9.55
N GLY A 198 1.26 -0.64 -8.24
CA GLY A 198 0.56 0.34 -7.42
C GLY A 198 0.87 1.80 -7.76
N PHE A 199 1.94 2.12 -8.50
CA PHE A 199 2.18 3.49 -8.98
C PHE A 199 1.31 3.86 -10.18
N PHE A 200 0.74 2.85 -10.87
CA PHE A 200 0.12 3.00 -12.18
C PHE A 200 -1.34 2.52 -12.21
N ARG A 201 -2.09 2.61 -11.10
CA ARG A 201 -3.53 2.20 -11.06
C ARG A 201 -3.76 0.78 -11.59
N LYS A 202 -2.88 -0.15 -11.22
CA LYS A 202 -3.04 -1.57 -11.58
C LYS A 202 -4.03 -2.28 -10.67
N TYR A 203 -3.99 -1.94 -9.38
CA TYR A 203 -4.79 -2.62 -8.35
C TYR A 203 -5.79 -1.65 -7.72
N GLU A 204 -7.03 -2.08 -7.57
CA GLU A 204 -7.97 -1.43 -6.67
C GLU A 204 -7.54 -1.62 -5.20
N LEU A 205 -8.05 -0.77 -4.31
CA LEU A 205 -7.79 -0.82 -2.88
C LEU A 205 -8.81 -1.74 -2.21
N SER A 206 -8.35 -2.66 -1.37
CA SER A 206 -9.22 -3.51 -0.54
C SER A 206 -8.89 -3.33 0.94
N LEU A 207 -9.92 -3.32 1.78
CA LEU A 207 -9.78 -3.42 3.23
C LEU A 207 -10.28 -4.80 3.66
N VAL A 208 -9.38 -5.60 4.23
CA VAL A 208 -9.66 -6.96 4.68
C VAL A 208 -9.61 -7.00 6.20
N ALA A 209 -10.66 -7.54 6.83
CA ALA A 209 -10.61 -8.01 8.21
C ALA A 209 -10.37 -9.52 8.22
N SER A 210 -9.48 -10.02 9.07
CA SER A 210 -9.06 -11.42 9.05
C SER A 210 -8.63 -11.95 10.42
N ASP A 211 -8.73 -13.27 10.59
CA ASP A 211 -8.07 -13.98 11.68
C ASP A 211 -6.53 -13.92 11.52
N GLU A 212 -5.80 -13.78 12.63
CA GLU A 212 -4.33 -13.70 12.58
C GLU A 212 -3.69 -14.94 11.96
N LYS A 213 -4.28 -16.13 12.21
CA LYS A 213 -3.77 -17.39 11.67
C LYS A 213 -4.06 -17.54 10.18
N ASP A 214 -4.89 -16.69 9.58
CA ASP A 214 -4.95 -16.59 8.13
C ASP A 214 -3.89 -15.60 7.64
N ILE A 215 -4.09 -14.32 7.93
CA ILE A 215 -3.39 -13.23 7.25
C ILE A 215 -1.93 -13.07 7.67
N VAL A 216 -1.56 -13.43 8.90
CA VAL A 216 -0.19 -13.32 9.41
C VAL A 216 0.57 -14.63 9.21
N TYR A 217 -0.10 -15.78 9.40
CA TYR A 217 0.51 -17.10 9.17
C TYR A 217 0.89 -17.29 7.71
N THR A 218 0.03 -16.90 6.75
CA THR A 218 0.37 -17.03 5.32
C THR A 218 1.68 -16.31 4.98
N ARG A 219 1.94 -15.17 5.62
CA ARG A 219 3.16 -14.38 5.42
C ARG A 219 4.37 -15.05 6.06
N SER A 220 4.28 -15.40 7.34
CA SER A 220 5.42 -15.94 8.10
C SER A 220 5.76 -17.40 7.78
N ASN A 221 4.76 -18.26 7.60
CA ASN A 221 4.92 -19.70 7.47
C ASN A 221 4.81 -20.23 6.03
N VAL A 222 4.01 -19.60 5.16
CA VAL A 222 3.79 -20.09 3.78
C VAL A 222 4.68 -19.35 2.78
N ARG A 223 4.72 -18.02 2.87
CA ARG A 223 5.49 -17.16 1.95
C ARG A 223 6.93 -16.91 2.40
N GLY A 224 7.26 -17.23 3.66
CA GLY A 224 8.59 -17.02 4.22
C GLY A 224 8.97 -15.54 4.41
N GLU A 225 7.98 -14.65 4.44
CA GLU A 225 8.19 -13.22 4.69
C GLU A 225 8.69 -13.02 6.12
N GLN A 226 9.55 -12.03 6.34
CA GLN A 226 10.01 -11.72 7.70
C GLN A 226 8.94 -10.90 8.40
N VAL A 227 8.33 -11.44 9.46
CA VAL A 227 7.18 -10.81 10.13
C VAL A 227 7.58 -10.36 11.54
N TYR A 228 7.20 -9.13 11.89
CA TYR A 228 7.48 -8.55 13.21
C TYR A 228 6.19 -8.03 13.84
N PHE A 229 6.04 -8.20 15.15
CA PHE A 229 4.84 -7.85 15.91
C PHE A 229 5.17 -6.83 17.00
N PHE A 230 4.52 -5.66 16.97
CA PHE A 230 4.79 -4.52 17.83
C PHE A 230 3.51 -4.08 18.58
N PRO A 231 3.38 -4.41 19.88
CA PRO A 231 2.31 -3.88 20.72
C PRO A 231 2.46 -2.37 20.92
N VAL A 232 1.38 -1.63 20.72
CA VAL A 232 1.39 -0.15 20.78
C VAL A 232 0.64 0.34 22.02
N LYS A 233 1.22 1.32 22.71
CA LYS A 233 0.56 2.10 23.78
C LYS A 233 -0.50 2.98 23.15
N MET A 234 -1.77 2.58 23.31
CA MET A 234 -2.92 3.31 22.80
C MET A 234 -4.04 3.27 23.85
N PRO A 235 -4.51 4.43 24.35
CA PRO A 235 -5.62 4.47 25.28
C PRO A 235 -6.89 3.84 24.68
N GLN A 236 -7.70 3.19 25.51
CA GLN A 236 -8.87 2.45 25.04
C GLN A 236 -9.83 3.28 24.18
N ALA A 237 -10.04 4.56 24.53
CA ALA A 237 -10.88 5.46 23.74
C ALA A 237 -10.34 5.66 22.30
N GLN A 238 -9.02 5.77 22.14
CA GLN A 238 -8.38 5.87 20.84
C GLN A 238 -8.44 4.55 20.08
N ALA A 239 -8.25 3.42 20.75
CA ALA A 239 -8.37 2.09 20.13
C ALA A 239 -9.77 1.86 19.54
N LYS A 240 -10.83 2.24 20.27
CA LYS A 240 -12.21 2.22 19.76
C LYS A 240 -12.41 3.15 18.56
N ALA A 241 -11.86 4.37 18.64
CA ALA A 241 -11.98 5.33 17.55
C ALA A 241 -11.28 4.82 16.29
N LEU A 242 -10.09 4.22 16.42
CA LEU A 242 -9.37 3.62 15.29
C LEU A 242 -10.15 2.46 14.66
N PHE A 243 -10.75 1.60 15.48
CA PHE A 243 -11.60 0.53 14.98
C PHE A 243 -12.77 1.07 14.17
N LYS A 244 -13.48 2.10 14.68
CA LYS A 244 -14.59 2.75 13.97
C LYS A 244 -14.13 3.40 12.67
N GLU A 245 -12.91 3.93 12.63
CA GLU A 245 -12.35 4.49 11.40
C GLU A 245 -12.08 3.41 10.33
N TYR A 246 -11.66 2.20 10.71
CA TYR A 246 -11.62 1.07 9.78
C TYR A 246 -13.01 0.72 9.22
N LEU A 247 -14.05 0.75 10.06
CA LEU A 247 -15.43 0.51 9.60
C LEU A 247 -15.87 1.58 8.59
N ARG A 248 -15.60 2.86 8.90
CA ARG A 248 -15.89 3.98 8.01
C ARG A 248 -15.18 3.83 6.65
N GLN A 249 -13.91 3.40 6.66
CA GLN A 249 -13.16 3.14 5.42
C GLN A 249 -13.73 1.96 4.63
N ALA A 250 -14.24 0.92 5.30
CA ALA A 250 -14.92 -0.19 4.63
C ALA A 250 -16.14 0.30 3.85
N ASP A 251 -17.00 1.11 4.48
CA ASP A 251 -18.17 1.70 3.84
C ASP A 251 -17.80 2.64 2.69
N GLU A 252 -16.80 3.50 2.89
CA GLU A 252 -16.35 4.43 1.86
C GLU A 252 -15.84 3.70 0.62
N LEU A 253 -15.08 2.61 0.81
CA LEU A 253 -14.61 1.78 -0.29
C LEU A 253 -15.77 1.04 -0.96
N ALA A 254 -16.70 0.46 -0.20
CA ALA A 254 -17.86 -0.23 -0.75
C ALA A 254 -18.72 0.68 -1.63
N GLN A 255 -18.91 1.94 -1.24
CA GLN A 255 -19.67 2.92 -2.01
C GLN A 255 -18.87 3.51 -3.18
N LYS A 256 -17.58 3.79 -2.96
CA LYS A 256 -16.71 4.43 -3.94
C LYS A 256 -15.39 3.67 -4.03
N PRO A 257 -15.25 2.71 -4.97
CA PRO A 257 -13.98 2.06 -5.22
C PRO A 257 -12.86 3.06 -5.51
N LYS A 258 -11.68 2.76 -4.99
CA LYS A 258 -10.47 3.58 -5.13
C LYS A 258 -9.32 2.73 -5.66
N TRP A 259 -8.41 3.37 -6.37
CA TRP A 259 -7.14 2.76 -6.76
C TRP A 259 -6.20 2.68 -5.55
N TYR A 260 -5.53 1.55 -5.37
CA TYR A 260 -4.37 1.48 -4.48
C TYR A 260 -3.25 2.32 -5.07
N ASN A 261 -2.54 3.07 -4.22
CA ASN A 261 -1.36 3.81 -4.64
C ASN A 261 -0.18 3.59 -3.70
N THR A 262 0.94 3.10 -4.25
CA THR A 262 2.14 2.77 -3.47
C THR A 262 2.70 3.97 -2.69
N LEU A 263 2.52 5.21 -3.16
CA LEU A 263 3.01 6.41 -2.48
C LEU A 263 1.98 7.05 -1.55
N THR A 264 0.72 7.15 -2.00
CA THR A 264 -0.27 8.01 -1.34
C THR A 264 -1.37 7.25 -0.61
N SER A 265 -1.67 6.02 -1.01
CA SER A 265 -2.85 5.29 -0.53
C SER A 265 -2.49 3.82 -0.40
N ASN A 266 -1.63 3.55 0.58
CA ASN A 266 -1.09 2.23 0.88
C ASN A 266 -1.40 1.83 2.34
N CYS A 267 -0.94 0.65 2.72
CA CYS A 267 -1.18 0.07 4.05
C CYS A 267 -0.54 0.82 5.22
N THR A 268 0.40 1.72 4.97
CA THR A 268 1.03 2.55 6.01
C THR A 268 0.44 3.95 6.03
N THR A 269 0.30 4.62 4.87
CA THR A 269 -0.22 5.99 4.81
C THR A 269 -1.67 6.06 5.24
N LEU A 270 -2.50 5.10 4.82
CA LEU A 270 -3.91 5.10 5.23
C LEU A 270 -4.06 4.78 6.73
N VAL A 271 -3.24 3.90 7.30
CA VAL A 271 -3.24 3.68 8.75
C VAL A 271 -2.82 4.94 9.50
N PHE A 272 -1.78 5.62 9.01
CA PHE A 272 -1.36 6.90 9.57
C PHE A 272 -2.47 7.95 9.51
N ASP A 273 -3.15 8.09 8.38
CA ASP A 273 -4.27 9.03 8.21
C ASP A 273 -5.41 8.72 9.19
N MET A 274 -5.74 7.44 9.37
CA MET A 274 -6.76 7.01 10.34
C MET A 274 -6.37 7.33 11.79
N VAL A 275 -5.12 7.06 12.17
CA VAL A 275 -4.62 7.42 13.52
C VAL A 275 -4.57 8.94 13.69
N GLN A 276 -4.16 9.68 12.66
CA GLN A 276 -4.14 11.13 12.67
C GLN A 276 -5.55 11.72 12.86
N ALA A 277 -6.57 11.13 12.23
CA ALA A 277 -7.96 11.60 12.35
C ALA A 277 -8.54 11.45 13.77
N ILE A 278 -8.05 10.48 14.55
CA ILE A 278 -8.52 10.23 15.93
C ILE A 278 -7.62 10.85 17.00
N SER A 279 -6.43 11.32 16.63
CA SER A 279 -5.47 11.90 17.57
C SER A 279 -5.83 13.33 17.90
N GLN A 280 -5.71 13.71 19.17
CA GLN A 280 -5.87 15.10 19.62
C GLN A 280 -4.71 16.00 19.18
N GLN A 281 -3.55 15.40 18.89
CA GLN A 281 -2.35 16.11 18.46
C GLN A 281 -1.98 15.70 17.04
N GLN A 282 -1.41 16.64 16.30
CA GLN A 282 -0.87 16.35 14.98
C GLN A 282 0.36 15.46 15.11
N LEU A 283 0.32 14.30 14.46
CA LEU A 283 1.45 13.40 14.33
C LEU A 283 2.43 13.99 13.30
N PRO A 284 3.74 13.94 13.56
CA PRO A 284 4.74 14.46 12.64
C PRO A 284 4.73 13.66 11.33
N SER A 285 4.60 14.35 10.19
CA SER A 285 4.83 13.69 8.90
C SER A 285 6.30 13.33 8.76
N ASP A 286 6.58 12.09 8.36
CA ASP A 286 7.93 11.53 8.34
C ASP A 286 8.15 10.69 7.07
N TYR A 287 9.37 10.73 6.52
CA TYR A 287 9.73 9.96 5.33
C TYR A 287 9.54 8.44 5.53
N ARG A 288 9.57 7.97 6.79
CA ARG A 288 9.34 6.58 7.18
C ARG A 288 7.91 6.09 6.90
N LEU A 289 6.97 7.00 6.62
CA LEU A 289 5.64 6.64 6.10
C LEU A 289 5.70 6.17 4.64
N LEU A 290 6.67 6.67 3.86
CA LEU A 290 6.96 6.19 2.50
C LEU A 290 7.92 5.00 2.53
N ALA A 291 8.93 5.05 3.39
CA ALA A 291 9.85 3.95 3.64
C ALA A 291 9.33 3.07 4.79
N SER A 292 8.19 2.42 4.56
CA SER A 292 7.39 1.71 5.58
C SER A 292 8.16 0.65 6.38
N GLY A 293 9.29 0.14 5.86
CA GLY A 293 10.17 -0.75 6.62
C GLY A 293 10.81 -0.11 7.86
N TYR A 294 10.75 1.21 8.00
CA TYR A 294 11.20 1.93 9.19
C TYR A 294 10.04 2.43 10.07
N LEU A 295 8.81 1.99 9.79
CA LEU A 295 7.64 2.32 10.61
C LEU A 295 7.84 1.95 12.09
N PRO A 296 8.43 0.80 12.46
CA PRO A 296 8.66 0.49 13.87
C PRO A 296 9.58 1.51 14.57
N ASN A 297 10.61 2.01 13.88
CA ASN A 297 11.47 3.07 14.41
C ASN A 297 10.70 4.38 14.60
N TYR A 298 9.78 4.71 13.69
CA TYR A 298 8.90 5.87 13.83
C TYR A 298 7.98 5.74 15.06
N LEU A 299 7.36 4.58 15.26
CA LEU A 299 6.54 4.30 16.44
C LEU A 299 7.35 4.37 17.75
N TYR A 300 8.61 3.94 17.71
CA TYR A 300 9.52 4.06 18.85
C TYR A 300 9.81 5.52 19.19
N ASP A 301 10.11 6.36 18.19
CA ASP A 301 10.37 7.79 18.38
C ASP A 301 9.13 8.56 18.88
N LEU A 302 7.94 8.12 18.45
CA LEU A 302 6.65 8.61 18.97
C LEU A 302 6.39 8.18 20.42
N LYS A 303 7.24 7.33 21.02
CA LYS A 303 7.11 6.78 22.37
C LYS A 303 5.86 5.94 22.58
N VAL A 304 5.27 5.43 21.50
CA VAL A 304 4.12 4.52 21.56
C VAL A 304 4.55 3.06 21.65
N LEU A 305 5.84 2.74 21.40
CA LEU A 305 6.43 1.46 21.77
C LEU A 305 7.06 1.54 23.18
N GLU A 306 7.20 0.38 23.83
CA GLU A 306 7.93 0.25 25.09
C GLU A 306 9.39 0.74 24.95
N GLN A 307 9.81 1.59 25.90
CA GLN A 307 11.08 2.34 25.82
C GLN A 307 12.20 1.69 26.64
N SER A 308 11.91 0.62 27.38
CA SER A 308 12.94 -0.17 28.08
C SER A 308 13.83 -1.00 27.15
N TRP A 309 13.46 -1.15 25.87
CA TRP A 309 14.27 -1.84 24.85
C TRP A 309 14.70 -0.87 23.77
N ASP A 310 15.95 -0.99 23.32
CA ASP A 310 16.39 -0.33 22.09
C ASP A 310 15.79 -1.00 20.84
N MET A 311 15.90 -0.33 19.69
CA MET A 311 15.33 -0.85 18.45
C MET A 311 15.97 -2.17 17.99
N HIS A 312 17.24 -2.39 18.30
CA HIS A 312 17.90 -3.66 18.00
C HIS A 312 17.26 -4.82 18.77
N THR A 313 17.05 -4.65 20.08
CA THR A 313 16.34 -5.61 20.93
C THR A 313 14.90 -5.79 20.47
N TRP A 314 14.22 -4.71 20.08
CA TRP A 314 12.89 -4.77 19.50
C TRP A 314 12.83 -5.64 18.25
N TYR A 315 13.71 -5.47 17.26
CA TYR A 315 13.69 -6.31 16.06
C TYR A 315 13.97 -7.79 16.38
N GLN A 316 14.90 -8.08 17.31
CA GLN A 316 15.15 -9.46 17.73
C GLN A 316 13.95 -10.09 18.44
N ARG A 317 13.31 -9.34 19.34
CA ARG A 317 12.18 -9.82 20.15
C ARG A 317 10.83 -9.66 19.48
N ALA A 318 10.67 -8.86 18.44
CA ALA A 318 9.41 -8.74 17.71
C ALA A 318 9.29 -9.78 16.59
N HIS A 319 10.39 -10.43 16.22
CA HIS A 319 10.42 -11.40 15.13
C HIS A 319 9.54 -12.61 15.40
N VAL A 320 8.51 -12.77 14.56
CA VAL A 320 7.46 -13.77 14.69
C VAL A 320 7.94 -15.15 14.23
N ASN A 321 8.63 -15.22 13.08
CA ASN A 321 8.88 -16.47 12.37
C ASN A 321 9.49 -17.58 13.27
N PRO A 322 10.54 -17.33 14.07
CA PRO A 322 11.17 -18.38 14.87
C PRO A 322 10.24 -19.01 15.92
N ARG A 323 9.15 -18.33 16.29
CA ARG A 323 8.17 -18.79 17.29
C ARG A 323 7.12 -19.72 16.72
N VAL A 324 6.83 -19.59 15.42
CA VAL A 324 5.72 -20.28 14.76
C VAL A 324 6.19 -21.31 13.74
N GLU A 325 7.43 -21.22 13.25
CA GLU A 325 7.98 -22.11 12.23
C GLU A 325 8.08 -23.59 12.68
N ARG A 326 8.32 -23.83 13.96
CA ARG A 326 8.56 -25.19 14.50
C ARG A 326 7.30 -25.95 14.90
N THR A 327 6.13 -25.32 14.84
CA THR A 327 4.89 -25.92 15.32
C THR A 327 3.94 -26.19 14.16
N ALA A 328 3.82 -27.46 13.78
CA ALA A 328 2.79 -27.88 12.83
C ALA A 328 1.39 -27.78 13.45
N ASN A 329 0.38 -27.54 12.62
CA ASN A 329 -1.04 -27.59 13.01
C ASN A 329 -1.45 -26.67 14.18
N LEU A 330 -0.88 -25.46 14.22
CA LEU A 330 -1.28 -24.46 15.22
C LEU A 330 -2.78 -24.15 15.14
N SER A 331 -3.46 -24.13 16.28
CA SER A 331 -4.79 -23.53 16.37
C SER A 331 -4.68 -22.00 16.19
N SER A 332 -5.79 -21.33 15.85
CA SER A 332 -5.80 -19.87 15.72
C SER A 332 -5.44 -19.17 17.04
N GLN A 333 -5.89 -19.72 18.17
CA GLN A 333 -5.55 -19.24 19.50
C GLN A 333 -4.06 -19.44 19.83
N ASP A 334 -3.51 -20.62 19.51
CA ASP A 334 -2.09 -20.90 19.75
C ASP A 334 -1.18 -20.00 18.91
N TYR A 335 -1.52 -19.81 17.64
CA TYR A 335 -0.77 -18.91 16.77
C TYR A 335 -0.76 -17.48 17.34
N SER A 336 -1.95 -16.94 17.67
CA SER A 336 -2.09 -15.60 18.27
C SER A 336 -1.30 -15.46 19.58
N ARG A 337 -1.29 -16.50 20.42
CA ARG A 337 -0.51 -16.53 21.67
C ARG A 337 1.00 -16.54 21.41
N LEU A 338 1.46 -17.34 20.46
CA LEU A 338 2.88 -17.49 20.13
C LEU A 338 3.47 -16.20 19.55
N ILE A 339 2.77 -15.53 18.64
CA ILE A 339 3.31 -14.29 18.02
C ILE A 339 3.50 -13.16 19.03
N ARG A 340 2.76 -13.19 20.15
CA ARG A 340 2.88 -12.25 21.29
C ARG A 340 3.89 -12.67 22.37
N GLN A 341 4.44 -13.88 22.29
CA GLN A 341 5.23 -14.46 23.38
C GLN A 341 6.48 -13.62 23.70
N GLY A 342 6.63 -13.23 24.97
CA GLY A 342 7.79 -12.50 25.45
C GLY A 342 7.80 -11.01 25.07
N LEU A 343 6.71 -10.48 24.49
CA LEU A 343 6.54 -9.06 24.20
C LEU A 343 5.99 -8.30 25.42
N PRO A 344 6.30 -7.00 25.56
CA PRO A 344 5.69 -6.16 26.58
C PRO A 344 4.18 -6.05 26.34
N LYS A 345 3.41 -5.88 27.41
CA LYS A 345 1.98 -5.56 27.35
C LYS A 345 1.81 -4.08 27.66
N PRO A 346 1.48 -3.24 26.68
CA PRO A 346 1.19 -1.83 26.90
C PRO A 346 0.04 -1.63 27.89
N ASP A 347 0.13 -0.60 28.73
CA ASP A 347 -1.04 -0.13 29.50
C ASP A 347 -1.99 0.63 28.55
N MET A 348 -3.29 0.37 28.69
CA MET A 348 -4.37 0.94 27.86
C MET A 348 -5.13 2.07 28.57
N ARG A 349 -4.68 2.43 29.79
CA ARG A 349 -5.26 3.50 30.61
C ARG A 349 -5.08 4.88 30.02
#